data_AF-A0A3M0LP03-F1
#
_entry.id   AF-A0A3M0LP03-F1
#
_cell.length_a   1.000
_cell.length_b   1.000
_cell.length_c   1.000
_cell.angle_alpha   90.00
_cell.angle_beta   90.00
_cell.angle_gamma   90.00
#
_symmetry.space_group_name_H-M   'P 1'
#
loop_
_entity.id
_entity.type
_entity.pdbx_description
1 polymer ?
#
loop_
_entity_poly.entity_id
_entity_poly.type
_entity_poly.pdbx_seq_one_letter_code
_entity_poly.pdbx_strand_id
1 'polypeptide(L)'
;MHNKNSFTNLPQHLLHANPTQELLKRVQQVTNFVPKVWQKLCDKNYTWTKTGLQQVQHLLLVCAKHSKHVQKQLTSLLQPANSELIPVFKNQKFLKLLAHKMKLSPHTIQRITSLLDQFDQKNSSFSSGTLLVIVLFIALGAQVPLLFKETFSAKKALMSVITILDYVLTAIDLAKNFQNNKNK
;
A
#
# COMPACT_ATOMS: atom_id res chain seq x y z
N MET A 1 -30.65 12.98 -2.38
CA MET A 1 -29.72 12.69 -1.27
C MET A 1 -28.34 12.44 -1.85
N HIS A 2 -27.45 13.45 -1.80
CA HIS A 2 -26.10 13.37 -2.39
C HIS A 2 -25.05 13.14 -1.30
N ASN A 3 -24.53 11.92 -1.18
CA ASN A 3 -23.35 11.63 -0.37
C ASN A 3 -22.09 11.87 -1.21
N LYS A 4 -21.56 13.09 -1.15
CA LYS A 4 -20.18 13.42 -1.54
C LYS A 4 -19.27 13.19 -0.34
N ASN A 5 -18.74 11.98 -0.19
CA ASN A 5 -17.51 11.76 0.59
C ASN A 5 -16.32 11.83 -0.36
N SER A 6 -16.05 13.04 -0.85
CA SER A 6 -14.85 13.37 -1.61
C SER A 6 -13.72 13.75 -0.65
N PHE A 7 -12.50 13.31 -0.94
CA PHE A 7 -11.24 13.60 -0.24
C PHE A 7 -10.81 15.09 -0.28
N THR A 8 -11.74 16.03 -0.38
CA THR A 8 -11.47 17.45 -0.65
C THR A 8 -11.16 18.30 0.58
N ASN A 9 -11.21 17.76 1.78
CA ASN A 9 -10.89 18.51 3.00
C ASN A 9 -9.54 18.07 3.59
N LEU A 10 -8.45 18.40 2.90
CA LEU A 10 -7.14 18.49 3.54
C LEU A 10 -7.05 19.88 4.20
N PRO A 11 -6.97 20.00 5.54
CA PRO A 11 -7.01 21.31 6.19
C PRO A 11 -5.80 22.18 5.80
N GLN A 12 -6.06 23.38 5.28
CA GLN A 12 -5.03 24.36 4.87
C GLN A 12 -4.13 24.85 6.02
N HIS A 13 -4.55 24.70 7.29
CA HIS A 13 -3.73 25.08 8.45
C HIS A 13 -2.47 24.20 8.64
N LEU A 14 -2.31 23.13 7.85
CA LEU A 14 -1.16 22.21 7.93
C LEU A 14 0.04 22.66 7.06
N LEU A 15 -0.07 23.80 6.37
CA LEU A 15 0.96 24.29 5.45
C LEU A 15 2.14 24.98 6.14
N HIS A 16 2.06 25.25 7.45
CA HIS A 16 3.11 25.93 8.22
C HIS A 16 3.40 25.17 9.53
N ALA A 17 4.37 24.27 9.50
CA ALA A 17 4.99 23.75 10.73
C ALA A 17 6.49 23.58 10.52
N ASN A 18 7.26 24.28 11.37
CA ASN A 18 8.72 24.28 11.39
C ASN A 18 9.30 22.88 11.65
N PRO A 19 10.44 22.51 11.03
CA PRO A 19 10.91 21.13 11.00
C PRO A 19 11.92 20.87 12.13
N THR A 20 11.71 19.80 12.91
CA THR A 20 12.70 18.73 13.22
C THR A 20 12.51 18.09 14.60
N GLN A 21 12.18 18.84 15.67
CA GLN A 21 12.06 18.24 17.02
C GLN A 21 10.67 17.66 17.33
N GLU A 22 9.59 18.31 16.89
CA GLU A 22 8.24 17.75 17.01
C GLU A 22 8.01 16.52 16.12
N LEU A 23 8.74 16.45 14.99
CA LEU A 23 8.74 15.27 14.11
C LEU A 23 9.15 14.03 14.90
N LEU A 24 10.23 14.08 15.69
CA LEU A 24 10.73 12.93 16.46
C LEU A 24 9.76 12.47 17.55
N LYS A 25 9.15 13.39 18.32
CA LYS A 25 8.16 13.04 19.37
C LYS A 25 6.85 12.49 18.80
N ARG A 26 6.36 13.03 17.68
CA ARG A 26 5.11 12.54 17.05
C ARG A 26 5.32 11.24 16.27
N VAL A 27 6.53 11.04 15.78
CA VAL A 27 6.99 9.78 15.25
C VAL A 27 7.09 8.68 16.34
N GLN A 28 7.29 9.01 17.62
CA GLN A 28 7.20 8.01 18.71
C GLN A 28 5.77 7.46 18.94
N GLN A 29 4.71 8.14 18.49
CA GLN A 29 3.37 7.51 18.49
C GLN A 29 3.25 6.47 17.36
N VAL A 30 3.99 6.69 16.26
CA VAL A 30 4.14 5.75 15.15
C VAL A 30 4.97 4.52 15.59
N THR A 31 5.83 4.64 16.62
CA THR A 31 6.72 3.53 17.04
C THR A 31 6.03 2.37 17.76
N ASN A 32 4.79 2.47 18.24
CA ASN A 32 4.08 1.31 18.82
C ASN A 32 3.14 0.61 17.84
N PHE A 33 2.61 1.35 16.86
CA PHE A 33 1.65 0.84 15.88
C PHE A 33 2.34 0.19 14.68
N VAL A 34 3.41 0.82 14.18
CA VAL A 34 4.09 0.34 12.97
C VAL A 34 4.80 -0.99 13.15
N PRO A 35 5.49 -1.28 14.27
CA PRO A 35 6.05 -2.61 14.48
C PRO A 35 4.99 -3.71 14.43
N LYS A 36 3.77 -3.45 14.94
CA LYS A 36 2.68 -4.44 14.93
C LYS A 36 2.15 -4.72 13.53
N VAL A 37 1.93 -3.68 12.72
CA VAL A 37 1.55 -3.86 11.30
C VAL A 37 2.67 -4.57 10.54
N TRP A 38 3.92 -4.25 10.86
CA TRP A 38 5.09 -4.82 10.21
C TRP A 38 5.32 -6.30 10.57
N GLN A 39 5.15 -6.66 11.84
CA GLN A 39 5.13 -8.07 12.28
C GLN A 39 4.08 -8.88 11.52
N LYS A 40 2.87 -8.32 11.35
CA LYS A 40 1.80 -8.96 10.56
C LYS A 40 2.15 -9.10 9.07
N LEU A 41 2.85 -8.13 8.48
CA LEU A 41 3.32 -8.22 7.09
C LEU A 41 4.30 -9.38 6.90
N CYS A 42 5.20 -9.57 7.87
CA CYS A 42 6.24 -10.60 7.83
C CYS A 42 5.75 -11.98 8.27
N ASP A 43 4.66 -12.06 9.04
CA ASP A 43 4.02 -13.32 9.38
C ASP A 43 3.31 -13.92 8.16
N LYS A 44 3.85 -15.04 7.67
CA LYS A 44 3.29 -15.78 6.53
C LYS A 44 1.95 -16.42 6.87
N ASN A 45 1.73 -16.75 8.14
CA ASN A 45 0.52 -17.42 8.62
C ASN A 45 -0.55 -16.44 9.12
N TYR A 46 -0.27 -15.13 9.10
CA TYR A 46 -1.24 -14.13 9.51
C TYR A 46 -2.42 -14.04 8.55
N THR A 47 -3.62 -14.31 9.06
CA THR A 47 -4.88 -14.12 8.33
C THR A 47 -5.31 -12.65 8.38
N TRP A 48 -5.30 -12.00 7.22
CA TRP A 48 -5.70 -10.60 7.10
C TRP A 48 -7.20 -10.43 7.28
N THR A 49 -7.58 -9.45 8.10
CA THR A 49 -8.96 -9.04 8.35
C THR A 49 -9.20 -7.64 7.81
N LYS A 50 -10.47 -7.24 7.72
CA LYS A 50 -10.85 -5.86 7.37
C LYS A 50 -10.14 -4.82 8.25
N THR A 51 -10.09 -5.06 9.56
CA THR A 51 -9.37 -4.20 10.50
C THR A 51 -7.86 -4.18 10.19
N GLY A 52 -7.27 -5.30 9.80
CA GLY A 52 -5.89 -5.37 9.33
C GLY A 52 -5.64 -4.46 8.12
N LEU A 53 -6.53 -4.50 7.11
CA LEU A 53 -6.44 -3.61 5.93
C LEU A 53 -6.58 -2.13 6.33
N GLN A 54 -7.49 -1.80 7.25
CA GLN A 54 -7.65 -0.44 7.79
C GLN A 54 -6.38 0.02 8.52
N GLN A 55 -5.69 -0.87 9.22
CA GLN A 55 -4.43 -0.56 9.88
C GLN A 55 -3.33 -0.23 8.86
N VAL A 56 -3.24 -0.96 7.76
CA VAL A 56 -2.31 -0.65 6.66
C VAL A 56 -2.67 0.68 6.00
N GLN A 57 -3.95 0.92 5.73
CA GLN A 57 -4.41 2.21 5.21
C GLN A 57 -4.00 3.37 6.13
N HIS A 58 -4.22 3.21 7.44
CA HIS A 58 -3.87 4.22 8.42
C HIS A 58 -2.36 4.46 8.45
N LEU A 59 -1.54 3.39 8.39
CA LEU A 59 -0.08 3.49 8.28
C LEU A 59 0.33 4.34 7.08
N LEU A 60 -0.19 4.03 5.89
CA LEU A 60 0.12 4.75 4.65
C LEU A 60 -0.24 6.23 4.76
N LEU A 61 -1.41 6.56 5.32
CA LEU A 61 -1.85 7.93 5.53
C LEU A 61 -0.97 8.69 6.54
N VAL A 62 -0.56 8.03 7.63
CA VAL A 62 0.37 8.62 8.61
C VAL A 62 1.71 8.90 7.94
N CYS A 63 2.27 7.93 7.19
CA CYS A 63 3.52 8.14 6.46
C CYS A 63 3.41 9.28 5.43
N ALA A 64 2.29 9.40 4.72
CA ALA A 64 2.06 10.48 3.76
C ALA A 64 2.01 11.87 4.43
N LYS A 65 1.43 11.98 5.63
CA LYS A 65 1.43 13.22 6.41
C LYS A 65 2.83 13.68 6.79
N HIS A 66 3.77 12.75 6.94
CA HIS A 66 5.13 13.03 7.40
C HIS A 66 6.19 12.95 6.28
N SER A 67 5.81 12.58 5.06
CA SER A 67 6.71 12.49 3.92
C SER A 67 6.03 12.92 2.62
N LYS A 68 6.50 14.05 2.06
CA LYS A 68 6.07 14.53 0.74
C LYS A 68 6.28 13.49 -0.35
N HIS A 69 7.31 12.65 -0.22
CA HIS A 69 7.59 11.59 -1.18
C HIS A 69 6.51 10.50 -1.13
N VAL A 70 6.18 9.99 0.06
CA VAL A 70 5.10 9.01 0.25
C VAL A 70 3.76 9.59 -0.22
N GLN A 71 3.49 10.85 0.10
CA GLN A 71 2.29 11.54 -0.37
C GLN A 71 2.21 11.53 -1.90
N LYS A 72 3.29 11.88 -2.61
CA LYS A 72 3.33 11.84 -4.08
C LYS A 72 3.12 10.43 -4.64
N GLN A 73 3.77 9.42 -4.06
CA GLN A 73 3.58 8.02 -4.48
C GLN A 73 2.11 7.60 -4.33
N LEU A 74 1.50 7.86 -3.17
CA LEU A 74 0.09 7.51 -2.94
C LEU A 74 -0.87 8.27 -3.86
N THR A 75 -0.64 9.57 -4.13
CA THR A 75 -1.47 10.33 -5.07
C THR A 75 -1.41 9.76 -6.49
N SER A 76 -0.25 9.26 -6.93
CA SER A 76 -0.11 8.59 -8.23
C SER A 76 -0.77 7.21 -8.25
N LEU A 77 -0.64 6.47 -7.14
CA LEU A 77 -1.21 5.13 -6.97
C LEU A 77 -2.73 5.12 -6.83
N LEU A 78 -3.32 6.17 -6.24
CA LEU A 78 -4.76 6.28 -6.01
C LEU A 78 -5.51 6.99 -7.15
N GLN A 79 -4.87 7.19 -8.31
CA GLN A 79 -5.54 7.72 -9.49
C GLN A 79 -6.73 6.85 -9.90
N PRO A 80 -7.87 7.42 -10.34
CA PRO A 80 -9.07 6.67 -10.70
C PRO A 80 -8.82 5.55 -11.70
N ALA A 81 -7.95 5.77 -12.70
CA ALA A 81 -7.61 4.76 -13.70
C ALA A 81 -7.01 3.47 -13.10
N ASN A 82 -6.32 3.57 -11.95
CA ASN A 82 -5.74 2.39 -11.31
C ASN A 82 -6.81 1.50 -10.65
N SER A 83 -8.00 2.05 -10.37
CA SER A 83 -9.10 1.29 -9.79
C SER A 83 -9.64 0.21 -10.73
N GLU A 84 -9.47 0.40 -12.04
CA GLU A 84 -9.87 -0.53 -13.10
C GLU A 84 -8.87 -1.67 -13.29
N LEU A 85 -7.76 -1.68 -12.57
CA LEU A 85 -6.71 -2.69 -12.71
C LEU A 85 -6.97 -3.96 -11.89
N ILE A 86 -7.93 -3.98 -10.96
CA ILE A 86 -8.23 -5.18 -10.16
C ILE A 86 -8.44 -6.44 -11.04
N PRO A 87 -9.22 -6.41 -12.14
CA PRO A 87 -9.35 -7.55 -13.04
C PRO A 87 -8.02 -8.00 -13.67
N VAL A 88 -7.07 -7.08 -13.89
CA VAL A 88 -5.72 -7.40 -14.38
C VAL A 88 -4.95 -8.21 -13.33
N PHE A 89 -5.04 -7.82 -12.06
CA PHE A 89 -4.42 -8.57 -10.95
C PHE A 89 -5.13 -9.89 -10.61
N LYS A 90 -6.33 -10.14 -11.16
CA LYS A 90 -6.97 -11.47 -11.15
C LYS A 90 -6.64 -12.32 -12.38
N ASN A 91 -5.95 -11.75 -13.38
CA ASN A 91 -5.61 -12.46 -14.61
C ASN A 91 -4.36 -13.33 -14.46
N GLN A 92 -4.49 -14.65 -14.65
CA GLN A 92 -3.38 -15.60 -14.50
C GLN A 92 -2.18 -15.33 -15.43
N LYS A 93 -2.40 -14.85 -16.66
CA LYS A 93 -1.29 -14.50 -17.57
C LYS A 93 -0.49 -13.31 -17.03
N PHE A 94 -1.20 -12.30 -16.52
CA PHE A 94 -0.56 -11.15 -15.90
C PHE A 94 0.18 -11.55 -14.62
N LEU A 95 -0.42 -12.38 -13.76
CA LEU A 95 0.23 -12.82 -12.53
C LEU A 95 1.53 -13.59 -12.79
N LYS A 96 1.57 -14.44 -13.83
CA LYS A 96 2.81 -15.09 -14.28
C LYS A 96 3.86 -14.06 -14.76
N LEU A 97 3.44 -13.06 -15.53
CA LEU A 97 4.32 -11.97 -15.98
C LEU A 97 4.87 -11.18 -14.78
N LEU A 98 4.01 -10.80 -13.84
CA LEU A 98 4.34 -10.06 -12.63
C LEU A 98 5.35 -10.83 -11.78
N ALA A 99 5.08 -12.12 -11.55
CA ALA A 99 5.98 -13.01 -10.82
C ALA A 99 7.36 -13.09 -11.47
N HIS A 100 7.40 -13.25 -12.79
CA HIS A 100 8.65 -13.35 -13.53
C HIS A 100 9.44 -12.02 -13.52
N LYS A 101 8.79 -10.90 -13.86
CA LYS A 101 9.45 -9.58 -13.98
C LYS A 101 9.94 -9.05 -12.64
N MET A 102 9.19 -9.27 -11.57
CA MET A 102 9.55 -8.79 -10.23
C MET A 102 10.19 -9.87 -9.36
N LYS A 103 10.48 -11.06 -9.91
CA LYS A 103 11.05 -12.22 -9.20
C LYS A 103 10.28 -12.59 -7.92
N LEU A 104 8.95 -12.54 -7.99
CA LEU A 104 8.09 -12.79 -6.84
C LEU A 104 7.93 -14.29 -6.56
N SER A 105 7.87 -14.64 -5.28
CA SER A 105 7.53 -16.01 -4.87
C SER A 105 6.07 -16.36 -5.23
N PRO A 106 5.75 -17.66 -5.46
CA PRO A 106 4.37 -18.10 -5.65
C PRO A 106 3.43 -17.68 -4.51
N HIS A 107 3.94 -17.69 -3.28
CA HIS A 107 3.20 -17.25 -2.09
C HIS A 107 2.75 -15.78 -2.18
N THR A 108 3.59 -14.89 -2.72
CA THR A 108 3.21 -13.48 -2.92
C THR A 108 2.08 -13.34 -3.93
N ILE A 109 2.15 -14.09 -5.04
CA ILE A 109 1.08 -14.10 -6.06
C ILE A 109 -0.23 -14.61 -5.47
N GLN A 110 -0.17 -15.73 -4.74
CA GLN A 110 -1.34 -16.30 -4.06
C GLN A 110 -1.93 -15.30 -3.04
N ARG A 111 -1.08 -14.59 -2.29
CA ARG A 111 -1.53 -13.57 -1.34
C ARG A 111 -2.24 -12.41 -2.03
N ILE A 112 -1.80 -11.96 -3.21
CA ILE A 112 -2.51 -10.94 -4.00
C ILE A 112 -3.91 -11.45 -4.37
N THR A 113 -4.01 -12.65 -4.97
CA THR A 113 -5.30 -13.19 -5.42
C THR A 113 -6.25 -13.42 -4.26
N SER A 114 -5.78 -14.06 -3.18
CA SER A 114 -6.62 -14.38 -2.02
C SER A 114 -7.16 -13.12 -1.34
N LEU A 115 -6.35 -12.07 -1.19
CA LEU A 115 -6.80 -10.82 -0.59
C LEU A 115 -7.78 -10.08 -1.50
N LEU A 116 -7.56 -10.06 -2.81
CA LEU A 116 -8.52 -9.46 -3.75
C LEU A 116 -9.83 -10.26 -3.75
N ASP A 117 -9.81 -11.58 -3.83
CA ASP A 117 -11.02 -12.40 -3.81
C ASP A 117 -11.81 -12.24 -2.50
N GLN A 118 -11.10 -12.07 -1.38
CA GLN A 118 -11.72 -11.87 -0.07
C GLN A 118 -12.34 -10.47 0.09
N PHE A 119 -11.70 -9.41 -0.40
CA PHE A 119 -12.06 -8.02 -0.06
C PHE A 119 -12.61 -7.17 -1.21
N ASP A 120 -12.53 -7.64 -2.47
CA ASP A 120 -13.12 -7.02 -3.66
C ASP A 120 -14.59 -7.45 -3.83
N GLN A 121 -15.42 -7.08 -2.86
CA GLN A 121 -16.86 -7.38 -2.86
C GLN A 121 -17.67 -6.12 -3.17
N LYS A 122 -18.88 -6.27 -3.72
CA LYS A 122 -19.78 -5.16 -4.14
C LYS A 122 -20.08 -4.11 -3.05
N ASN A 123 -19.83 -4.40 -1.77
CA ASN A 123 -20.02 -3.50 -0.62
C ASN A 123 -18.73 -3.29 0.19
N SER A 124 -17.57 -3.34 -0.45
CA SER A 124 -16.29 -3.11 0.23
C SER A 124 -16.24 -1.70 0.84
N SER A 125 -15.68 -1.59 2.05
CA SER A 125 -15.46 -0.29 2.70
C SER A 125 -14.27 0.48 2.13
N PHE A 126 -13.56 -0.12 1.17
CA PHE A 126 -12.44 0.50 0.47
C PHE A 126 -12.85 0.77 -0.98
N SER A 127 -12.45 1.92 -1.53
CA SER A 127 -12.51 2.08 -2.98
C SER A 127 -11.59 1.08 -3.66
N SER A 128 -11.93 0.63 -4.87
CA SER A 128 -11.15 -0.38 -5.59
C SER A 128 -9.68 -0.01 -5.75
N GLY A 129 -9.36 1.26 -6.06
CA GLY A 129 -7.97 1.73 -6.11
C GLY A 129 -7.25 1.65 -4.76
N THR A 130 -7.93 2.02 -3.67
CA THR A 130 -7.37 1.94 -2.31
C THR A 130 -7.12 0.49 -1.92
N LEU A 131 -8.09 -0.39 -2.18
CA LEU A 131 -7.97 -1.82 -1.91
C LEU A 131 -6.76 -2.40 -2.64
N LEU A 132 -6.63 -2.11 -3.94
CA LEU A 132 -5.53 -2.60 -4.76
C LEU A 132 -4.17 -2.18 -4.18
N VAL A 133 -4.01 -0.90 -3.84
CA VAL A 133 -2.76 -0.39 -3.24
C VAL A 133 -2.45 -1.10 -1.91
N ILE A 134 -3.45 -1.28 -1.04
CA ILE A 134 -3.26 -1.97 0.25
C ILE A 134 -2.87 -3.43 0.04
N VAL A 135 -3.54 -4.15 -0.87
CA VAL A 135 -3.24 -5.56 -1.15
C VAL A 135 -1.83 -5.73 -1.71
N LEU A 136 -1.44 -4.89 -2.67
CA LEU A 136 -0.09 -4.92 -3.23
C LEU A 136 0.96 -4.55 -2.18
N PHE A 137 0.68 -3.55 -1.34
CA PHE A 137 1.55 -3.18 -0.23
C PHE A 137 1.75 -4.37 0.73
N ILE A 138 0.68 -5.09 1.07
CA ILE A 138 0.75 -6.27 1.94
C ILE A 138 1.58 -7.40 1.31
N ALA A 139 1.29 -7.73 0.05
CA ALA A 139 1.90 -8.87 -0.62
C ALA A 139 3.37 -8.65 -0.96
N LEU A 140 3.73 -7.43 -1.38
CA LEU A 140 5.10 -7.04 -1.73
C LEU A 140 5.92 -6.66 -0.49
N GLY A 141 5.27 -6.11 0.53
CA GLY A 141 5.92 -5.76 1.81
C GLY A 141 6.51 -6.95 2.55
N ALA A 142 5.93 -8.13 2.40
CA ALA A 142 6.46 -9.37 2.95
C ALA A 142 7.82 -9.78 2.35
N GLN A 143 8.20 -9.23 1.18
CA GLN A 143 9.47 -9.54 0.52
C GLN A 143 10.61 -8.57 0.85
N VAL A 144 10.30 -7.38 1.39
CA VAL A 144 11.34 -6.40 1.69
C VAL A 144 12.13 -6.91 2.90
N PRO A 145 13.44 -7.21 2.74
CA PRO A 145 14.27 -7.68 3.83
C PRO A 145 14.19 -6.66 4.95
N LEU A 146 13.73 -7.13 6.11
CA LEU A 146 13.58 -6.32 7.30
C LEU A 146 14.87 -5.52 7.57
N LEU A 147 14.85 -4.21 7.31
CA LEU A 147 15.84 -3.24 7.81
C LEU A 147 15.86 -3.18 9.36
N PHE A 148 15.09 -4.03 10.02
CA PHE A 148 14.73 -4.01 11.42
C PHE A 148 15.41 -5.07 12.27
N LYS A 149 16.42 -5.80 11.74
CA LYS A 149 17.05 -6.91 12.47
C LYS A 149 17.48 -6.56 13.90
N GLU A 150 17.82 -5.30 14.23
CA GLU A 150 18.29 -4.99 15.59
C GLU A 150 17.77 -3.70 16.23
N THR A 151 17.08 -2.81 15.52
CA THR A 151 16.42 -1.63 16.12
C THR A 151 15.30 -1.10 15.25
N PHE A 152 14.07 -1.07 15.80
CA PHE A 152 12.98 -0.34 15.19
C PHE A 152 13.25 1.16 15.28
N SER A 153 13.50 1.81 14.14
CA SER A 153 13.49 3.25 14.05
C SER A 153 12.47 3.68 13.03
N ALA A 154 11.82 4.81 13.28
CA ALA A 154 10.83 5.32 12.36
C ALA A 154 11.41 5.77 11.02
N LYS A 155 12.69 6.18 10.98
CA LYS A 155 13.39 6.43 9.72
C LYS A 155 13.46 5.16 8.87
N LYS A 156 13.85 4.02 9.47
CA LYS A 156 13.87 2.71 8.80
C LYS A 156 12.45 2.29 8.37
N ALA A 157 11.44 2.57 9.18
CA ALA A 157 10.05 2.30 8.81
C ALA A 157 9.55 3.14 7.64
N LEU A 158 9.82 4.44 7.65
CA LEU A 158 9.46 5.31 6.55
C LEU A 158 10.17 4.87 5.26
N MET A 159 11.47 4.56 5.32
CA MET A 159 12.21 4.04 4.16
C MET A 159 11.61 2.74 3.63
N SER A 160 11.22 1.83 4.53
CA SER A 160 10.59 0.58 4.12
C SER A 160 9.23 0.81 3.44
N VAL A 161 8.42 1.75 3.94
CA VAL A 161 7.17 2.15 3.28
C VAL A 161 7.44 2.71 1.89
N ILE A 162 8.42 3.61 1.74
CA ILE A 162 8.81 4.17 0.43
C ILE A 162 9.20 3.06 -0.54
N THR A 163 10.09 2.15 -0.11
CA THR A 163 10.55 1.03 -0.93
C THR A 163 9.40 0.12 -1.36
N ILE A 164 8.48 -0.21 -0.46
CA ILE A 164 7.31 -1.02 -0.85
C ILE A 164 6.45 -0.27 -1.87
N LEU A 165 6.22 1.02 -1.66
CA LEU A 165 5.42 1.82 -2.60
C LEU A 165 6.08 1.92 -3.98
N ASP A 166 7.41 1.91 -4.09
CA ASP A 166 8.12 1.81 -5.37
C ASP A 166 7.86 0.46 -6.07
N TYR A 167 7.86 -0.64 -5.32
CA TYR A 167 7.44 -1.95 -5.86
C TYR A 167 5.97 -1.95 -6.29
N VAL A 168 5.09 -1.31 -5.51
CA VAL A 168 3.66 -1.19 -5.86
C VAL A 168 3.49 -0.37 -7.14
N LEU A 169 4.19 0.74 -7.29
CA LEU A 169 4.21 1.53 -8.53
C LEU A 169 4.65 0.69 -9.73
N THR A 170 5.74 -0.07 -9.57
CA THR A 170 6.25 -0.96 -10.62
C THR A 170 5.20 -2.01 -11.03
N ALA A 171 4.50 -2.61 -10.07
CA ALA A 171 3.44 -3.58 -10.34
C ALA A 171 2.25 -2.94 -11.09
N ILE A 172 1.86 -1.73 -10.72
CA ILE A 172 0.78 -0.97 -11.37
C ILE A 172 1.17 -0.60 -12.81
N ASP A 173 2.39 -0.14 -13.04
CA ASP A 173 2.85 0.20 -14.39
C ASP A 173 2.93 -1.02 -15.31
N LEU A 174 3.36 -2.17 -14.78
CA LEU A 174 3.28 -3.45 -15.49
C LEU A 174 1.83 -3.82 -15.85
N ALA A 175 0.89 -3.60 -14.91
CA ALA A 175 -0.53 -3.88 -15.14
C ALA A 175 -1.13 -2.99 -16.23
N LYS A 176 -0.82 -1.68 -16.21
CA LYS A 176 -1.25 -0.73 -17.24
C LYS A 176 -0.73 -1.13 -18.62
N ASN A 177 0.56 -1.44 -18.72
CA ASN A 177 1.16 -1.87 -19.98
C ASN A 177 0.52 -3.17 -20.51
N PHE A 178 0.23 -4.11 -19.62
CA PHE A 178 -0.45 -5.35 -19.99
C PHE A 178 -1.89 -5.12 -20.47
N GLN A 179 -2.65 -4.22 -19.83
CA GLN A 179 -4.00 -3.87 -20.25
C GLN A 179 -4.01 -3.17 -21.61
N ASN A 180 -3.09 -2.22 -21.84
CA ASN A 180 -2.97 -1.50 -23.10
C ASN A 180 -2.60 -2.43 -24.27
N ASN A 181 -1.76 -3.44 -24.03
CA ASN A 181 -1.38 -4.42 -25.04
C ASN A 181 -2.47 -5.44 -25.37
N LYS A 182 -3.52 -5.56 -24.56
CA LYS A 182 -4.71 -6.38 -24.88
C LYS A 182 -5.74 -5.64 -25.72
N ASN A 183 -5.72 -4.31 -25.68
CA ASN A 183 -6.66 -3.44 -26.39
C ASN A 183 -6.10 -2.98 -27.76
N LYS A 184 -4.94 -3.50 -28.16
CA LYS A 184 -4.33 -3.36 -29.49
C LYS A 184 -4.41 -4.70 -30.20
#